data_AF-A0A1H0W570-F1
#
_entry.id   AF-A0A1H0W570-F1
#
_cell.length_a   1.000
_cell.length_b   1.000
_cell.length_c   1.000
_cell.angle_alpha   90.00
_cell.angle_beta   90.00
_cell.angle_gamma   90.00
#
_symmetry.space_group_name_H-M   'P 1'
#
loop_
_entity.id
_entity.type
_entity.pdbx_description
1 polymer ?
#
loop_
_entity_poly.entity_id
_entity_poly.type
_entity_poly.pdbx_seq_one_letter_code
_entity_poly.pdbx_strand_id
1 'polypeptide(L)' 'MAVNSVLVDTAVVVKYKVGVDTKGNDIIKNQRANDLNLLATEETLMDLGDIIWRLH' A
#
# COMPACT_ATOMS: atom_id res chain seq x y z
N MET A 1 -23.94 -18.88 14.78
CA MET A 1 -24.01 -17.40 14.70
C MET A 1 -23.55 -17.02 13.30
N ALA A 2 -24.32 -16.22 12.56
CA ALA A 2 -23.86 -15.72 11.26
C ALA A 2 -22.72 -14.73 11.50
N VAL A 3 -21.58 -14.95 10.86
CA VAL A 3 -20.46 -14.00 10.89
C VAL A 3 -20.83 -12.86 9.95
N ASN A 4 -21.15 -11.69 10.52
CA ASN A 4 -21.31 -10.47 9.74
C ASN A 4 -19.94 -9.85 9.55
N SER A 5 -19.46 -9.83 8.31
CA SER A 5 -18.25 -9.09 7.95
C SER A 5 -18.57 -7.60 7.94
N VAL A 6 -17.82 -6.82 8.73
CA VAL A 6 -17.85 -5.35 8.71
C VAL A 6 -16.52 -4.88 8.14
N LEU A 7 -16.56 -3.94 7.20
CA LEU A 7 -15.35 -3.30 6.69
C LEU A 7 -14.71 -2.46 7.81
N VAL A 8 -13.44 -2.72 8.12
CA VAL A 8 -12.71 -2.03 9.20
C VAL A 8 -11.68 -1.04 8.65
N ASP A 9 -11.03 -1.37 7.52
CA ASP A 9 -10.01 -0.53 6.87
C ASP A 9 -9.86 -0.96 5.41
N THR A 10 -9.43 -0.03 4.55
CA THR A 10 -9.05 -0.30 3.16
C THR A 10 -7.67 0.28 2.88
N ALA A 11 -6.76 -0.56 2.38
CA ALA A 11 -5.42 -0.12 2.07
C ALA A 11 -4.85 -0.79 0.82
N VAL A 12 -4.05 -0.03 0.07
CA VAL A 12 -3.14 -0.56 -0.95
C VAL A 12 -1.73 -0.48 -0.39
N VAL A 13 -1.05 -1.63 -0.39
CA VAL A 13 0.34 -1.74 0.08
C VAL A 13 1.21 -2.14 -1.09
N VAL A 14 2.13 -1.25 -1.46
CA VAL A 14 3.15 -1.50 -2.47
C VAL A 14 4.43 -1.91 -1.76
N LYS A 15 4.98 -3.07 -2.14
CA LYS A 15 6.26 -3.58 -1.63
C LYS A 15 7.21 -3.82 -2.79
N TYR A 16 8.45 -3.38 -2.66
CA TYR A 16 9.46 -3.55 -3.70
C TYR A 16 10.84 -3.82 -3.10
N LYS A 17 11.59 -4.71 -3.77
CA LYS A 17 12.96 -5.04 -3.40
C LYS A 17 13.89 -3.93 -3.90
N VAL A 18 14.68 -3.37 -3.00
CA VAL A 18 15.66 -2.32 -3.32
C VAL A 18 17.10 -2.82 -3.30
N GLY A 19 17.32 -4.07 -2.89
CA GLY A 19 18.64 -4.66 -2.85
C GLY A 19 18.70 -5.89 -1.95
N VAL A 20 19.92 -6.26 -1.58
CA VAL A 20 20.23 -7.36 -0.68
C VAL A 20 21.22 -6.83 0.36
N ASP A 21 21.04 -7.19 1.63
CA ASP A 21 21.94 -6.79 2.70
C ASP A 21 23.26 -7.58 2.66
N THR A 22 24.21 -7.25 3.55
CA THR A 22 25.51 -7.93 3.62
C THR A 22 25.42 -9.40 4.05
N LYS A 23 24.24 -9.87 4.46
CA LYS A 23 23.96 -11.24 4.90
C LYS A 23 23.17 -12.03 3.86
N GLY A 24 22.84 -11.44 2.70
CA GLY A 24 22.07 -12.10 1.65
C GLY A 24 20.55 -11.97 1.78
N ASN A 25 20.03 -11.16 2.70
CA ASN A 25 18.60 -10.95 2.87
C ASN A 25 18.08 -9.84 1.97
N ASP A 26 16.88 -10.04 1.42
CA ASP A 26 16.21 -9.03 0.62
C ASP A 26 15.86 -7.79 1.46
N ILE A 27 16.29 -6.63 0.97
CA ILE A 27 15.88 -5.35 1.52
C ILE A 27 14.60 -4.94 0.80
N ILE A 28 13.47 -5.03 1.50
CA ILE A 28 12.15 -4.65 0.98
C ILE A 28 11.77 -3.27 1.52
N LYS A 29 11.41 -2.34 0.63
CA LYS A 29 10.71 -1.11 1.01
C LYS A 29 9.22 -1.29 0.81
N ASN A 30 8.44 -0.58 1.64
CA ASN A 30 7.00 -0.56 1.55
C ASN A 30 6.47 0.88 1.55
N GLN A 31 5.35 1.05 0.85
CA GLN A 31 4.53 2.26 0.87
C GLN A 31 3.07 1.82 0.99
N ARG A 32 2.26 2.58 1.73
CA ARG A 32 0.87 2.22 2.05
C ARG A 32 0.00 3.45 1.89
N ALA A 33 -1.06 3.34 1.10
CA ALA A 33 -2.17 4.27 1.08
C ALA A 33 -3.35 3.61 1.80
N ASN A 34 -3.96 4.31 2.77
CA ASN A 34 -5.15 3.86 3.50
C ASN A 34 -6.38 4.64 3.02
N ASP A 35 -7.55 4.30 3.57
CA ASP A 35 -8.83 4.97 3.33
C ASP A 35 -9.27 5.01 1.86
N LEU A 36 -8.82 4.02 1.08
CA LEU A 36 -9.19 3.85 -0.32
C LEU A 36 -10.63 3.33 -0.41
N ASN A 37 -11.57 4.23 -0.61
CA ASN A 37 -12.98 3.92 -0.81
C ASN A 37 -13.57 4.80 -1.93
N LEU A 38 -14.86 4.61 -2.26
CA LEU A 38 -15.53 5.39 -3.30
C LEU A 38 -15.63 6.89 -3.01
N LEU A 39 -15.37 7.30 -1.77
CA LEU A 39 -15.36 8.67 -1.29
C LEU A 39 -13.93 9.17 -1.01
N ALA A 40 -12.90 8.42 -1.43
CA ALA A 40 -11.52 8.85 -1.28
C ALA A 40 -11.33 10.23 -1.93
N THR A 41 -10.59 11.09 -1.26
CA THR A 41 -10.32 12.45 -1.76
C THR A 41 -9.38 12.37 -2.97
N GLU A 42 -9.38 13.41 -3.79
CA GLU A 42 -8.42 13.54 -4.90
C GLU A 42 -6.96 13.45 -4.40
N GLU A 43 -6.68 14.00 -3.22
CA GLU A 43 -5.37 13.92 -2.56
C GLU A 43 -4.98 12.46 -2.27
N THR A 44 -5.88 11.66 -1.67
CA THR A 44 -5.62 10.23 -1.43
C THR A 44 -5.37 9.45 -2.72
N LEU A 45 -6.06 9.81 -3.81
CA LEU A 45 -5.85 9.19 -5.12
C LEU A 45 -4.54 9.65 -5.78
N MET A 46 -4.13 10.91 -5.59
CA MET A 46 -2.82 11.41 -6.02
C MET A 46 -1.69 10.73 -5.25
N ASP A 47 -1.81 10.58 -3.93
CA ASP A 47 -0.82 9.87 -3.13
C ASP A 47 -0.65 8.43 -3.61
N LEU A 48 -1.75 7.73 -3.92
CA LEU A 48 -1.69 6.40 -4.52
C LEU A 48 -1.01 6.42 -5.90
N GLY A 49 -1.31 7.42 -6.73
CA GLY A 49 -0.68 7.63 -8.03
C GLY A 49 0.83 7.81 -7.91
N ASP A 50 1.29 8.64 -6.98
CA ASP A 50 2.70 8.89 -6.69
C ASP A 50 3.42 7.64 -6.20
N ILE A 51 2.79 6.87 -5.31
CA ILE A 51 3.32 5.60 -4.82
C ILE A 51 3.56 4.64 -5.99
N ILE A 52 2.60 4.55 -6.92
CA ILE A 52 2.69 3.66 -8.09
C ILE A 52 3.71 4.20 -9.10
N TRP A 53 3.71 5.50 -9.36
CA TRP A 53 4.60 6.14 -10.34
C TRP A 53 6.07 5.99 -9.95
N ARG A 54 6.41 6.11 -8.66
CA ARG A 54 7.79 5.92 -8.16
C ARG A 54 8.35 4.50 -8.33
N LEU A 55 7.55 3.55 -8.80
CA LEU A 55 7.99 2.19 -9.14
C LEU A 55 8.44 2.04 -10.60
N HIS A 56 8.12 3.01 -11.46
CA HIS A 56 8.53 3.06 -12.86
C HIS A 56 9.91 3.72 -12.99
#